data_AF-A0A9X2DXI1-F1
#
_entry.id   AF-A0A9X2DXI1-F1
#
_cell.length_a   1.000
_cell.length_b   1.000
_cell.length_c   1.000
_cell.angle_alpha   90.00
_cell.angle_beta   90.00
_cell.angle_gamma   90.00
#
_symmetry.space_group_name_H-M   'P 1'
#
loop_
_entity.id
_entity.type
_entity.pdbx_description
1 polymer ?
#
loop_
_entity_poly.entity_id
_entity_poly.type
_entity_poly.pdbx_seq_one_letter_code
_entity_poly.pdbx_strand_id
1 'polypeptide(L)'
;MTEDTSREESEARAELEQIRQSIDNIDAALIHLLAERFKFTQKVGRLKAAHGLPPADLDREARQIARLRALAEESHLDPAFAEKFLGFIVAEVIHHHEQIASGAEG
;
A
#
# COMPACT_ATOMS: atom_id res chain seq x y z
N MET A 1 34.87 32.39 -3.16
CA MET A 1 34.14 31.59 -2.14
C MET A 1 32.63 31.62 -2.34
N THR A 2 32.01 32.73 -2.78
CA THR A 2 30.55 32.79 -3.03
C THR A 2 30.10 32.03 -4.29
N GLU A 3 30.91 32.02 -5.35
CA GLU A 3 30.58 31.29 -6.59
C GLU A 3 30.66 29.77 -6.43
N ASP A 4 31.57 29.28 -5.59
CA ASP A 4 31.77 27.85 -5.32
C ASP A 4 30.58 27.25 -4.58
N THR A 5 30.10 27.94 -3.53
CA THR A 5 28.88 27.59 -2.80
C THR A 5 27.64 27.62 -3.70
N SER A 6 27.54 28.60 -4.61
CA SER A 6 26.38 28.70 -5.52
C SER A 6 26.32 27.54 -6.52
N ARG A 7 27.47 26.98 -6.88
CA ARG A 7 27.57 25.83 -7.79
C ARG A 7 27.22 24.52 -7.07
N GLU A 8 27.76 24.30 -5.87
CA GLU A 8 27.43 23.14 -5.03
C GLU A 8 25.93 23.07 -4.72
N GLU A 9 25.30 24.22 -4.40
CA GLU A 9 23.85 24.30 -4.20
C GLU A 9 23.06 23.96 -5.47
N SER A 10 23.53 24.37 -6.65
CA SER A 10 22.89 24.05 -7.92
C SER A 10 23.00 22.57 -8.26
N GLU A 11 24.16 21.97 -8.03
CA GLU A 11 24.41 20.53 -8.25
C GLU A 11 23.54 19.68 -7.30
N ALA A 12 23.47 20.05 -6.02
CA ALA A 12 22.61 19.38 -5.03
C ALA A 12 21.12 19.48 -5.37
N ARG A 13 20.66 20.63 -5.91
CA ARG A 13 19.27 20.78 -6.37
C ARG A 13 18.94 19.89 -7.56
N ALA A 14 19.88 19.74 -8.50
CA ALA A 14 19.70 18.87 -9.66
C ALA A 14 19.63 17.40 -9.25
N GLU A 15 20.49 16.95 -8.32
CA GLU A 15 20.45 15.59 -7.78
C GLU A 15 19.15 15.32 -7.02
N LEU A 16 18.70 16.28 -6.19
CA LEU A 16 17.43 16.17 -5.47
C LEU A 16 16.24 15.98 -6.42
N GLU A 17 16.22 16.69 -7.54
CA GLU A 17 15.17 16.56 -8.55
C GLU A 17 15.18 15.18 -9.21
N GLN A 18 16.35 14.63 -9.53
CA GLN A 18 16.49 13.29 -10.09
C GLN A 18 16.00 12.19 -9.11
N ILE A 19 16.33 12.35 -7.82
CA ILE A 19 15.85 11.43 -6.78
C ILE A 19 14.33 11.51 -6.66
N ARG A 20 13.76 12.72 -6.64
CA ARG A 20 12.30 12.92 -6.55
C ARG A 20 11.57 12.33 -7.74
N GLN A 21 12.10 12.49 -8.95
CA GLN A 21 11.51 11.88 -10.12
C GLN A 21 11.47 10.34 -10.02
N SER A 22 12.47 9.74 -9.37
CA SER A 22 12.49 8.30 -9.10
C SER A 22 11.45 7.89 -8.05
N ILE A 23 11.26 8.71 -7.00
CA ILE A 23 10.21 8.52 -5.99
C ILE A 23 8.83 8.59 -6.64
N ASP A 24 8.56 9.61 -7.46
CA ASP A 24 7.27 9.78 -8.14
C ASP A 24 6.92 8.57 -9.03
N ASN A 25 7.92 7.99 -9.69
CA ASN A 25 7.73 6.77 -10.48
C ASN A 25 7.38 5.56 -9.63
N ILE A 26 8.00 5.41 -8.45
CA ILE A 26 7.67 4.35 -7.50
C ILE A 26 6.25 4.54 -6.97
N ASP A 27 5.88 5.77 -6.61
CA ASP A 27 4.56 6.10 -6.10
C ASP A 27 3.46 5.80 -7.12
N ALA A 28 3.68 6.14 -8.40
CA ALA A 28 2.78 5.75 -9.49
C ALA A 28 2.60 4.22 -9.59
N ALA A 29 3.70 3.47 -9.51
CA ALA A 29 3.66 2.01 -9.52
C ALA A 29 2.90 1.44 -8.31
N LEU A 30 3.10 2.00 -7.12
CA LEU A 30 2.38 1.61 -5.90
C LEU A 30 0.86 1.82 -6.06
N ILE A 31 0.43 2.96 -6.61
CA ILE A 31 -1.00 3.23 -6.83
C ILE A 31 -1.60 2.25 -7.82
N HIS A 32 -0.92 1.94 -8.94
CA HIS A 32 -1.41 0.96 -9.91
C HIS A 32 -1.49 -0.46 -9.31
N LEU A 33 -0.51 -0.88 -8.52
CA LEU A 33 -0.52 -2.19 -7.86
C LEU A 33 -1.63 -2.27 -6.80
N LEU A 34 -1.87 -1.18 -6.05
CA LEU A 34 -2.99 -1.11 -5.13
C LEU A 34 -4.32 -1.23 -5.87
N ALA A 35 -4.51 -0.50 -6.98
CA ALA A 35 -5.74 -0.59 -7.78
C ALA A 35 -6.01 -2.04 -8.25
N GLU A 36 -4.99 -2.74 -8.74
CA GLU A 36 -5.10 -4.15 -9.10
C GLU A 36 -5.43 -5.03 -7.89
N ARG A 37 -4.78 -4.80 -6.75
CA ARG A 37 -5.08 -5.53 -5.49
C ARG A 37 -6.55 -5.32 -5.08
N PHE A 38 -7.08 -4.11 -5.19
CA PHE A 38 -8.47 -3.81 -4.83
C PHE A 38 -9.48 -4.50 -5.75
N LYS A 39 -9.19 -4.69 -7.04
CA LYS A 39 -10.03 -5.53 -7.93
C LYS A 39 -10.19 -6.95 -7.40
N PHE A 40 -9.11 -7.55 -6.89
CA PHE A 40 -9.18 -8.90 -6.31
C PHE A 40 -9.93 -8.90 -4.98
N THR A 41 -9.73 -7.90 -4.13
CA THR A 41 -10.45 -7.84 -2.85
C THR A 41 -11.95 -7.61 -3.06
N GLN A 42 -12.37 -6.83 -4.06
CA GLN A 42 -13.79 -6.72 -4.44
C GLN A 42 -14.37 -8.06 -4.90
N LYS A 43 -13.64 -8.83 -5.72
CA LYS A 43 -14.06 -10.19 -6.10
C LYS A 43 -14.23 -11.10 -4.89
N VAL A 44 -13.30 -11.03 -3.93
CA VAL A 44 -13.42 -11.75 -2.65
C VAL A 44 -14.65 -11.28 -1.87
N GLY A 45 -14.91 -9.97 -1.80
CA GLY A 45 -16.08 -9.41 -1.11
C GLY A 45 -17.40 -9.90 -1.72
N ARG A 46 -17.53 -9.86 -3.05
CA ARG A 46 -18.69 -10.39 -3.77
C ARG A 46 -18.88 -11.89 -3.54
N LEU A 47 -17.80 -12.67 -3.56
CA LEU A 47 -17.83 -14.09 -3.27
C LEU A 47 -18.30 -14.34 -1.83
N LYS A 48 -17.74 -13.62 -0.86
CA LYS A 48 -18.13 -13.72 0.55
C LYS A 48 -19.61 -13.39 0.75
N ALA A 49 -20.07 -12.28 0.18
CA ALA A 49 -21.46 -11.86 0.25
C ALA A 49 -22.41 -12.89 -0.36
N ALA A 50 -22.08 -13.43 -1.55
CA ALA A 50 -22.89 -14.45 -2.22
C ALA A 50 -23.03 -15.76 -1.42
N HIS A 51 -22.10 -16.06 -0.52
CA HIS A 51 -22.09 -17.27 0.31
C HIS A 51 -22.35 -17.00 1.80
N GLY A 52 -22.71 -15.78 2.19
CA GLY A 52 -22.95 -15.41 3.59
C GLY A 52 -21.72 -15.54 4.49
N LEU A 53 -20.51 -15.43 3.93
CA LEU A 53 -19.26 -15.47 4.68
C LEU A 53 -18.95 -14.10 5.32
N PRO A 54 -18.30 -14.08 6.49
CA PRO A 54 -17.96 -12.82 7.17
C PRO A 54 -16.94 -11.99 6.37
N PRO A 55 -17.10 -10.65 6.35
CA PRO A 55 -16.13 -9.71 5.75
C PRO A 55 -14.72 -9.85 6.32
N ALA A 56 -14.59 -9.97 7.64
CA ALA A 56 -13.32 -10.16 8.33
C ALA A 56 -12.94 -11.66 8.46
N ASP A 57 -11.63 -11.94 8.49
CA ASP A 57 -11.07 -13.27 8.70
C ASP A 57 -9.75 -13.14 9.47
N LEU A 58 -9.85 -13.29 10.80
CA LEU A 58 -8.74 -13.07 11.74
C LEU A 58 -7.53 -13.97 11.43
N ASP A 59 -7.78 -15.23 11.06
CA ASP A 59 -6.72 -16.18 10.74
C ASP A 59 -6.00 -15.78 9.44
N ARG A 60 -6.76 -15.31 8.45
CA ARG A 60 -6.19 -14.77 7.21
C ARG A 60 -5.38 -13.50 7.46
N GLU A 61 -5.88 -12.59 8.28
CA GLU A 61 -5.20 -11.34 8.66
C GLU A 61 -3.89 -11.60 9.39
N ALA A 62 -3.88 -12.49 10.39
CA ALA A 62 -2.66 -12.88 11.10
C ALA A 62 -1.59 -13.45 10.16
N ARG A 63 -1.97 -14.30 9.20
CA ARG A 63 -1.04 -14.83 8.18
C ARG A 63 -0.52 -13.74 7.24
N GLN A 64 -1.32 -12.74 6.90
CA GLN A 64 -0.87 -11.62 6.07
C GLN A 64 0.15 -10.76 6.81
N ILE A 65 -0.10 -10.45 8.08
CA ILE A 65 0.82 -9.68 8.92
C ILE A 65 2.16 -10.41 9.04
N ALA A 66 2.15 -11.69 9.42
CA ALA A 66 3.38 -12.47 9.57
C ALA A 66 4.21 -12.49 8.27
N ARG A 67 3.56 -12.75 7.12
CA ARG A 67 4.23 -12.75 5.82
C ARG A 67 4.78 -11.37 5.45
N LEU A 68 4.04 -10.30 5.70
CA LEU A 68 4.47 -8.95 5.32
C LEU A 68 5.61 -8.45 6.20
N ARG A 69 5.61 -8.78 7.50
CA ARG A 69 6.72 -8.49 8.40
C ARG A 69 8.02 -9.15 7.91
N ALA A 70 7.98 -10.43 7.53
CA ALA A 70 9.14 -11.12 6.97
C ALA A 70 9.65 -10.45 5.68
N LEU A 71 8.75 -10.09 4.76
CA LEU A 71 9.13 -9.36 3.54
C LEU A 71 9.73 -7.98 3.83
N ALA A 72 9.25 -7.29 4.86
CA ALA A 72 9.80 -6.01 5.27
C ALA A 72 11.24 -6.17 5.78
N GLU A 73 11.49 -7.19 6.62
CA GLU A 73 12.84 -7.51 7.11
C GLU A 73 13.80 -7.82 5.94
N GLU A 74 13.36 -8.67 4.99
CA GLU A 74 14.13 -9.01 3.77
C GLU A 74 14.42 -7.80 2.89
N SER A 75 13.53 -6.80 2.90
CA SER A 75 13.64 -5.58 2.09
C SER A 75 14.29 -4.41 2.85
N HIS A 76 14.81 -4.65 4.06
CA HIS A 76 15.37 -3.61 4.93
C HIS A 76 14.38 -2.47 5.26
N LEU A 77 13.09 -2.79 5.34
CA LEU A 77 12.01 -1.90 5.76
C LEU A 77 11.59 -2.23 7.20
N ASP A 78 11.23 -1.21 7.99
CA ASP A 78 10.71 -1.41 9.35
C ASP A 78 9.45 -2.31 9.33
N PRO A 79 9.47 -3.50 9.97
CA PRO A 79 8.32 -4.39 10.00
C PRO A 79 7.09 -3.77 10.68
N ALA A 80 7.30 -2.87 11.65
CA ALA A 80 6.20 -2.18 12.32
C ALA A 80 5.52 -1.17 11.37
N PHE A 81 6.29 -0.52 10.50
CA PHE A 81 5.73 0.32 9.44
C PHE A 81 4.93 -0.51 8.42
N ALA A 82 5.49 -1.63 7.95
CA ALA A 82 4.80 -2.51 7.02
C ALA A 82 3.47 -3.04 7.57
N GLU A 83 3.45 -3.41 8.86
CA GLU A 83 2.23 -3.84 9.55
C GLU A 83 1.18 -2.72 9.64
N LYS A 84 1.57 -1.49 9.98
CA LYS A 84 0.66 -0.33 9.99
C LYS A 84 0.08 -0.06 8.60
N PHE A 85 0.90 -0.13 7.56
CA PHE A 85 0.46 0.04 6.18
C PHE A 85 -0.55 -1.04 5.78
N LEU A 86 -0.28 -2.31 6.12
CA LEU A 86 -1.24 -3.39 5.89
C LEU A 86 -2.55 -3.19 6.64
N GLY A 87 -2.49 -2.76 7.90
CA GLY A 87 -3.67 -2.48 8.71
C GLY A 87 -4.57 -1.43 8.06
N PHE A 88 -3.99 -0.34 7.54
CA PHE A 88 -4.72 0.66 6.77
C PHE A 88 -5.42 0.07 5.55
N ILE A 89 -4.70 -0.72 4.74
CA ILE A 89 -5.24 -1.34 3.53
C ILE A 89 -6.33 -2.37 3.85
N VAL A 90 -6.17 -3.17 4.92
CA VAL A 90 -7.15 -4.19 5.32
C VAL A 90 -8.44 -3.54 5.82
N ALA A 91 -8.35 -2.46 6.60
CA ALA A 91 -9.53 -1.72 7.06
C ALA A 91 -10.38 -1.23 5.88
N GLU A 92 -9.74 -0.67 4.85
CA GLU A 92 -10.42 -0.23 3.63
C GLU A 92 -11.07 -1.39 2.86
N VAL A 93 -10.43 -2.56 2.84
CA VAL A 93 -11.00 -3.76 2.22
C VAL A 93 -12.23 -4.26 2.96
N ILE A 94 -12.19 -4.29 4.30
CA ILE A 94 -13.32 -4.72 5.13
C ILE A 94 -14.50 -3.76 4.92
N HIS A 95 -14.24 -2.45 4.89
CA HIS A 95 -15.28 -1.45 4.62
C HIS A 95 -16.01 -1.71 3.29
N HIS A 96 -15.26 -1.97 2.20
CA HIS A 96 -15.86 -2.33 0.91
C HIS A 96 -16.65 -3.64 0.97
N HIS A 97 -16.18 -4.65 1.71
CA HIS A 97 -16.90 -5.92 1.85
C HIS A 97 -18.25 -5.73 2.55
N GLU A 98 -18.31 -4.86 3.57
CA GLU A 98 -19.56 -4.50 4.25
C GLU A 98 -20.52 -3.75 3.30
N GLN A 99 -20.01 -2.85 2.46
CA GLN A 99 -20.81 -2.16 1.45
C GLN A 99 -21.38 -3.12 0.39
N ILE A 100 -20.56 -4.05 -0.10
CA ILE A 100 -20.99 -5.09 -1.04
C ILE A 100 -22.07 -5.99 -0.39
N ALA A 101 -21.87 -6.40 0.86
CA ALA A 101 -22.81 -7.26 1.57
C ALA A 101 -24.16 -6.56 1.87
N SER A 102 -24.14 -5.25 2.08
CA SER A 102 -25.36 -4.44 2.30
C SER A 102 -26.05 -4.00 1.00
N GLY A 103 -25.46 -4.26 -0.17
CA GLY A 103 -25.98 -3.83 -1.47
C GLY A 103 -25.85 -2.32 -1.73
N ALA A 104 -24.99 -1.63 -0.98
CA ALA A 104 -24.73 -0.20 -1.16
C ALA A 104 -23.83 0.10 -2.38
N GLU A 105 -23.12 -0.90 -2.90
CA GLU A 105 -22.44 -0.87 -4.19
C GLU A 105 -23.36 -1.44 -5.29
N GLY A 106 -24.31 -0.64 -5.78
CA GLY A 106 -25.21 -0.96 -6.90
C GLY A 106 -25.22 0.14 -7.94
#